data_AF-A0A9E3E198-F1
#
_entry.id   AF-A0A9E3E198-F1
#
_cell.length_a   1.000
_cell.length_b   1.000
_cell.length_c   1.000
_cell.angle_alpha   90.00
_cell.angle_beta   90.00
_cell.angle_gamma   90.00
#
_symmetry.space_group_name_H-M   'P 1'
#
loop_
_entity.id
_entity.type
_entity.pdbx_description
1 polymer ?
#
loop_
_entity_poly.entity_id
_entity_poly.type
_entity_poly.pdbx_seq_one_letter_code
_entity_poly.pdbx_strand_id
1 'polypeptide(L)'
;MTTAQAELEAEIVSRLAELLPGADRPALAARVTELGLKPRGARSLRDHVTGHDDALTSGDSSAPAAHLRLLRVLRTDFSEVQAARCERCGQVRELLHRGDHGRVCRVCYRDARLETCSRCQRPGPVATRDQAGAVCEQCRRADTSTWLDCSQCGRLR
;
A
#
# COMPACT_ATOMS: atom_id res chain seq x y z
N MET A 1 -23.36 15.67 1.39
CA MET A 1 -23.34 14.19 1.36
C MET A 1 -24.67 13.71 0.82
N THR A 2 -24.70 12.67 -0.01
CA THR A 2 -25.96 12.04 -0.44
C THR A 2 -26.48 11.14 0.70
N THR A 3 -27.80 10.93 0.81
CA THR A 3 -28.40 10.07 1.86
C THR A 3 -27.76 8.69 1.91
N ALA A 4 -27.53 8.07 0.75
CA ALA A 4 -26.87 6.77 0.62
C ALA A 4 -25.42 6.74 1.14
N GLN A 5 -24.70 7.87 1.11
CA GLN A 5 -23.35 7.94 1.68
C GLN A 5 -23.41 7.94 3.22
N ALA A 6 -24.36 8.71 3.78
CA ALA A 6 -24.53 8.78 5.23
C ALA A 6 -24.98 7.44 5.83
N GLU A 7 -25.85 6.70 5.13
CA GLU A 7 -26.27 5.35 5.50
C GLU A 7 -25.08 4.38 5.55
N LEU A 8 -24.22 4.39 4.52
CA LEU A 8 -23.02 3.55 4.49
C LEU A 8 -22.03 3.88 5.62
N GLU A 9 -21.81 5.17 5.89
CA GLU A 9 -20.96 5.59 7.00
C GLU A 9 -21.53 5.16 8.35
N ALA A 10 -22.85 5.25 8.54
CA ALA A 10 -23.53 4.79 9.75
C ALA A 10 -23.41 3.27 9.95
N GLU A 11 -23.56 2.47 8.89
CA GLU A 11 -23.34 1.01 8.93
C GLU A 11 -21.90 0.67 9.34
N ILE A 12 -20.91 1.36 8.75
CA ILE A 12 -19.50 1.18 9.11
C ILE A 12 -19.30 1.51 10.59
N VAL A 13 -19.79 2.65 11.06
CA VAL A 13 -19.64 3.07 12.46
C VAL A 13 -20.29 2.07 13.42
N SER A 14 -21.50 1.59 13.10
CA SER A 14 -22.18 0.57 13.92
C SER A 14 -21.33 -0.68 14.05
N ARG A 15 -20.78 -1.17 12.94
CA ARG A 15 -19.92 -2.35 12.94
C ARG A 15 -18.61 -2.12 13.69
N LEU A 16 -18.00 -0.95 13.56
CA LEU A 16 -16.79 -0.62 14.31
C LEU A 16 -17.05 -0.56 15.82
N ALA A 17 -18.22 -0.09 16.26
CA ALA A 17 -18.59 -0.07 17.67
C ALA A 17 -18.79 -1.48 18.26
N GLU A 18 -19.22 -2.45 17.45
CA GLU A 18 -19.27 -3.86 17.85
C GLU A 18 -17.86 -4.46 18.01
N LEU A 19 -16.95 -4.12 17.10
CA LEU A 19 -15.56 -4.59 17.12
C LEU A 19 -14.70 -3.91 18.19
N LEU A 20 -15.08 -2.70 18.61
CA LEU A 20 -14.41 -1.89 19.63
C LEU A 20 -15.42 -1.46 20.71
N PRO A 21 -15.79 -2.34 21.64
CA PRO A 21 -16.83 -2.05 22.63
C PRO A 21 -16.46 -0.90 23.60
N GLY A 22 -15.17 -0.57 23.73
CA GLY A 22 -14.70 0.58 24.51
C GLY A 22 -14.66 1.92 23.76
N ALA A 23 -14.97 1.93 22.46
CA ALA A 23 -14.88 3.13 21.63
C ALA A 23 -16.18 3.95 21.64
N ASP A 24 -16.03 5.27 21.73
CA ASP A 24 -17.17 6.19 21.62
C ASP A 24 -17.66 6.29 20.16
N ARG A 25 -18.97 6.14 19.96
CA ARG A 25 -19.59 6.12 18.61
C ARG A 25 -19.39 7.45 17.85
N PRO A 26 -19.64 8.64 18.43
CA PRO A 26 -19.26 9.92 17.85
C PRO A 26 -17.78 10.02 17.43
N ALA A 27 -16.86 9.52 18.25
CA ALA A 27 -15.43 9.52 17.90
C ALA A 27 -15.15 8.64 16.66
N LEU A 28 -15.73 7.44 16.60
CA LEU A 28 -15.65 6.57 15.41
C LEU A 28 -16.25 7.24 14.16
N ALA A 29 -17.42 7.88 14.30
CA ALA A 29 -18.07 8.58 13.20
C ALA A 29 -17.21 9.73 12.66
N ALA A 30 -16.60 10.54 13.54
CA ALA A 30 -15.69 11.60 13.13
C ALA A 30 -14.53 11.05 12.30
N ARG A 31 -13.89 9.95 12.74
CA ARG A 31 -12.80 9.31 11.98
C ARG A 31 -13.25 8.77 10.63
N VAL A 32 -14.43 8.14 10.55
CA VAL A 32 -14.97 7.62 9.28
C VAL A 32 -15.25 8.75 8.29
N THR A 33 -15.83 9.86 8.75
CA THR A 33 -16.09 11.04 7.90
C THR A 33 -14.79 11.72 7.46
N GLU A 34 -13.79 11.86 8.34
CA GLU A 34 -12.46 12.42 8.01
C GLU A 34 -11.74 11.66 6.88
N LEU A 35 -12.00 10.36 6.71
CA LEU A 35 -11.42 9.59 5.61
C LEU A 35 -11.85 10.08 4.22
N GLY A 36 -12.98 10.80 4.11
CA GLY A 36 -13.50 11.34 2.87
C GLY A 36 -13.76 10.25 1.82
N LEU A 37 -14.31 9.10 2.26
CA LEU A 37 -14.50 7.93 1.40
C LEU A 37 -15.48 8.23 0.27
N LYS A 38 -15.10 7.91 -0.97
CA LYS A 38 -16.05 7.90 -2.09
C LYS A 38 -17.01 6.71 -1.95
N PRO A 39 -18.22 6.74 -2.55
CA PRO A 39 -19.24 5.70 -2.35
C PRO A 39 -18.76 4.26 -2.60
N ARG A 40 -17.94 4.03 -3.63
CA ARG A 40 -17.35 2.70 -3.89
C ARG A 40 -16.40 2.26 -2.77
N GLY A 41 -15.61 3.19 -2.23
CA GLY A 41 -14.69 2.93 -1.12
C GLY A 41 -15.42 2.67 0.19
N ALA A 42 -16.50 3.42 0.47
CA ALA A 42 -17.35 3.21 1.63
C ALA A 42 -18.01 1.81 1.59
N ARG A 43 -18.63 1.43 0.46
CA ARG A 43 -19.18 0.07 0.28
C ARG A 43 -18.14 -1.02 0.50
N SER A 44 -16.99 -0.92 -0.17
CA SER A 44 -15.93 -1.90 -0.04
C SER A 44 -15.39 -2.00 1.39
N LEU A 45 -15.33 -0.89 2.12
CA LEU A 45 -14.97 -0.88 3.53
C LEU A 45 -16.04 -1.59 4.39
N ARG A 46 -17.31 -1.19 4.22
CA ARG A 46 -18.47 -1.78 4.91
C ARG A 46 -18.51 -3.29 4.72
N ASP A 47 -18.43 -3.76 3.48
CA ASP A 47 -18.47 -5.20 3.16
C ASP A 47 -17.33 -5.95 3.88
N HIS A 48 -16.12 -5.38 3.89
CA HIS A 48 -14.98 -6.00 4.53
C HIS A 48 -15.11 -6.08 6.05
N VAL A 49 -15.43 -4.96 6.74
CA VAL A 49 -15.55 -4.94 8.22
C VAL A 49 -16.76 -5.74 8.73
N THR A 50 -17.76 -5.95 7.88
CA THR A 50 -18.92 -6.79 8.21
C THR A 50 -18.59 -8.28 8.04
N GLY A 51 -17.79 -8.63 7.02
CA GLY A 51 -17.43 -10.02 6.73
C GLY A 51 -16.29 -10.60 7.57
N HIS A 52 -15.59 -9.79 8.38
CA HIS A 52 -14.42 -10.22 9.15
C HIS A 52 -14.49 -9.71 10.59
N ASP A 53 -14.56 -10.62 11.56
CA ASP A 53 -14.59 -10.29 13.00
C ASP A 53 -13.24 -9.79 13.52
N ASP A 54 -12.15 -10.16 12.86
CA ASP A 54 -10.78 -9.75 13.20
C ASP A 54 -10.29 -8.57 12.35
N ALA A 55 -11.19 -7.88 11.64
CA ALA A 55 -10.85 -6.81 10.69
C ALA A 55 -9.95 -5.72 11.28
N LEU A 56 -10.00 -5.47 12.59
CA LEU A 56 -9.21 -4.43 13.24
C LEU A 56 -7.92 -4.94 13.89
N THR A 57 -7.80 -6.26 14.09
CA THR A 57 -6.78 -6.86 14.95
C THR A 57 -5.84 -7.82 14.20
N SER A 58 -6.28 -8.41 13.08
CA SER A 58 -5.51 -9.42 12.33
C SER A 58 -4.21 -8.89 11.74
N GLY A 59 -4.19 -7.60 11.39
CA GLY A 59 -3.09 -7.00 10.64
C GLY A 59 -3.00 -7.50 9.19
N ASP A 60 -4.08 -8.07 8.65
CA ASP A 60 -4.17 -8.48 7.26
C ASP A 60 -4.02 -7.29 6.30
N SER A 61 -3.32 -7.51 5.20
CA SER A 61 -3.09 -6.54 4.13
C SER A 61 -3.82 -6.88 2.82
N SER A 62 -4.55 -8.00 2.77
CA SER A 62 -5.41 -8.38 1.65
C SER A 62 -6.61 -7.45 1.47
N ALA A 63 -6.96 -6.73 2.53
CA ALA A 63 -8.10 -5.86 2.60
C ALA A 63 -8.08 -4.67 1.61
N PRO A 64 -9.25 -4.06 1.34
CA PRO A 64 -9.36 -2.87 0.49
C PRO A 64 -8.52 -1.69 0.98
N ALA A 65 -8.09 -0.81 0.07
CA ALA A 65 -7.30 0.37 0.44
C ALA A 65 -7.98 1.27 1.48
N ALA A 66 -9.31 1.35 1.44
CA ALA A 66 -10.10 2.11 2.41
C ALA A 66 -9.93 1.56 3.84
N HIS A 67 -9.83 0.23 3.99
CA HIS A 67 -9.63 -0.42 5.29
C HIS A 67 -8.22 -0.16 5.83
N LEU A 68 -7.18 -0.25 5.01
CA LEU A 68 -5.82 0.10 5.44
C LEU A 68 -5.71 1.56 5.90
N ARG A 69 -6.43 2.48 5.24
CA ARG A 69 -6.52 3.87 5.67
C ARG A 69 -7.27 4.01 6.99
N LEU A 70 -8.38 3.29 7.18
CA LEU A 70 -9.12 3.24 8.44
C LEU A 70 -8.21 2.75 9.59
N LEU A 71 -7.52 1.61 9.42
CA LEU A 71 -6.60 1.08 10.43
C LEU A 71 -5.50 2.08 10.80
N ARG A 72 -5.01 2.86 9.82
CA ARG A 72 -3.99 3.88 10.07
C ARG A 72 -4.52 4.98 10.99
N VAL A 73 -5.74 5.45 10.75
CA VAL A 73 -6.38 6.51 11.54
C VAL A 73 -6.79 5.97 12.91
N LEU A 74 -7.50 4.85 13.00
CA LEU A 74 -8.02 4.35 14.28
C LEU A 74 -6.92 3.97 15.28
N ARG A 75 -5.74 3.50 14.85
CA ARG A 75 -4.66 3.15 15.80
C ARG A 75 -4.18 4.32 16.66
N THR A 76 -4.38 5.56 16.21
CA THR A 76 -3.93 6.73 16.97
C THR A 76 -4.72 6.89 18.24
N ASP A 77 -5.96 6.39 18.24
CA ASP A 77 -6.92 6.57 19.32
C ASP A 77 -7.19 5.24 20.05
N PHE A 78 -7.01 4.09 19.38
CA PHE A 78 -7.33 2.76 19.89
C PHE A 78 -6.13 1.81 19.79
N SER A 79 -5.60 1.39 20.94
CA SER A 79 -4.41 0.53 21.03
C SER A 79 -4.62 -0.89 20.51
N GLU A 80 -5.86 -1.35 20.55
CA GLU A 80 -6.31 -2.67 20.10
C GLU A 80 -6.25 -2.80 18.57
N VAL A 81 -6.27 -1.68 17.85
CA VAL A 81 -6.26 -1.65 16.39
C VAL A 81 -4.85 -1.88 15.86
N GLN A 82 -4.68 -2.99 15.15
CA GLN A 82 -3.40 -3.35 14.53
C GLN A 82 -3.23 -2.72 13.14
N ALA A 83 -1.97 -2.55 12.72
CA ALA A 83 -1.68 -2.17 11.33
C ALA A 83 -1.73 -3.37 10.44
N ALA A 84 -2.18 -3.14 9.20
CA ALA A 84 -1.84 -4.00 8.10
C ALA A 84 -0.31 -4.17 8.01
N ARG A 85 0.12 -5.42 7.99
CA ARG A 85 1.52 -5.82 7.90
C ARG A 85 1.84 -6.19 6.46
N CYS A 86 3.06 -5.90 6.02
CA CYS A 86 3.51 -6.32 4.71
C CYS A 86 3.35 -7.84 4.56
N GLU A 87 2.60 -8.28 3.56
CA GLU A 87 2.38 -9.71 3.25
C GLU A 87 3.70 -10.50 3.21
N ARG A 88 4.77 -9.90 2.65
CA ARG A 88 6.04 -10.59 2.43
C ARG A 88 6.99 -10.57 3.63
N CYS A 89 7.01 -9.50 4.43
CA CYS A 89 8.01 -9.36 5.51
C CYS A 89 7.42 -9.18 6.91
N GLY A 90 6.09 -9.14 7.04
CA GLY A 90 5.38 -8.98 8.32
C GLY A 90 5.55 -7.62 9.00
N GLN A 91 6.34 -6.71 8.42
CA GLN A 91 6.60 -5.40 9.02
C GLN A 91 5.45 -4.44 8.77
N VAL A 92 5.12 -3.64 9.80
CA VAL A 92 4.20 -2.50 9.67
C VAL A 92 4.91 -1.39 8.90
N ARG A 93 4.48 -1.18 7.66
CA ARG A 93 5.03 -0.18 6.73
C ARG A 93 3.93 0.39 5.87
N GLU A 94 4.27 1.39 5.06
CA GLU A 94 3.36 1.83 4.01
C GLU A 94 3.27 0.77 2.89
N LEU A 95 2.05 0.24 2.69
CA LEU A 95 1.76 -0.85 1.75
C LEU A 95 1.11 -0.32 0.47
N LEU A 96 1.93 0.26 -0.41
CA LEU A 96 1.48 0.90 -1.65
C LEU A 96 1.24 -0.09 -2.80
N HIS A 97 1.86 -1.27 -2.74
CA HIS A 97 1.88 -2.21 -3.85
C HIS A 97 1.10 -3.48 -3.53
N ARG A 98 0.56 -4.13 -4.57
CA ARG A 98 -0.06 -5.46 -4.44
C ARG A 98 1.00 -6.55 -4.54
N GLY A 99 0.89 -7.55 -3.67
CA GLY A 99 1.55 -8.84 -3.76
C GLY A 99 0.58 -9.90 -4.31
N ASP A 100 0.83 -11.16 -4.00
CA ASP A 100 0.08 -12.30 -4.54
C ASP A 100 -1.23 -12.50 -3.77
N HIS A 101 -1.19 -12.33 -2.44
CA HIS A 101 -2.32 -12.54 -1.54
C HIS A 101 -2.70 -11.29 -0.74
N GLY A 102 -1.91 -10.21 -0.81
CA GLY A 102 -2.18 -8.98 -0.10
C GLY A 102 -1.38 -7.78 -0.59
N ARG A 103 -0.96 -6.91 0.33
CA ARG A 103 -0.17 -5.74 -0.01
C ARG A 103 1.23 -5.82 0.57
N VAL A 104 2.18 -5.36 -0.22
CA VAL A 104 3.60 -5.41 0.10
C VAL A 104 4.18 -4.00 0.23
N CYS A 105 5.16 -3.86 1.12
CA CYS A 105 5.90 -2.62 1.26
C CYS A 105 6.78 -2.37 0.02
N ARG A 106 7.18 -1.12 -0.20
CA ARG A 106 8.05 -0.71 -1.32
C ARG A 106 9.34 -1.52 -1.42
N VAL A 107 9.93 -1.88 -0.28
CA VAL A 107 11.18 -2.68 -0.23
C VAL A 107 10.92 -4.09 -0.76
N CYS A 108 9.93 -4.79 -0.22
CA CYS A 108 9.55 -6.12 -0.68
C CYS A 108 9.14 -6.15 -2.16
N TYR A 109 8.44 -5.11 -2.63
CA TYR A 109 8.06 -4.94 -4.03
C TYR A 109 9.28 -4.79 -4.94
N ARG A 110 10.24 -3.94 -4.56
CA ARG A 110 11.49 -3.76 -5.30
C ARG A 110 12.30 -5.05 -5.31
N ASP A 111 12.45 -5.69 -4.16
CA ASP A 111 13.30 -6.87 -4.00
C ASP A 111 12.76 -8.08 -4.79
N ALA A 112 11.44 -8.15 -4.99
CA ALA A 112 10.81 -9.18 -5.85
C ALA A 112 11.09 -8.98 -7.36
N ARG A 113 11.67 -7.85 -7.77
CA ARG A 113 11.96 -7.48 -9.18
C ARG A 113 13.46 -7.38 -9.47
N LEU A 114 14.30 -7.81 -8.53
CA LEU A 114 15.73 -7.85 -8.76
C LEU A 114 16.06 -9.02 -9.67
N GLU A 115 16.88 -8.77 -10.68
CA GLU A 115 17.43 -9.80 -11.55
C GLU A 115 18.96 -9.73 -11.52
N THR A 116 19.60 -10.85 -11.84
CA THR A 116 21.06 -10.90 -11.99
C THR A 116 21.49 -10.07 -13.20
N CYS A 117 22.34 -9.08 -12.97
CA CYS A 117 22.89 -8.26 -14.05
C CYS A 117 23.79 -9.09 -14.98
N SER A 118 23.55 -9.06 -16.29
CA SER A 118 24.37 -9.75 -17.30
C SER A 118 25.83 -9.29 -17.31
N ARG A 119 26.10 -8.06 -16.87
CA ARG A 119 27.44 -7.44 -16.90
C ARG A 119 28.23 -7.65 -15.62
N CYS A 120 27.67 -7.26 -14.47
CA CYS A 120 28.39 -7.34 -13.18
C CYS A 120 28.01 -8.56 -12.33
N GLN A 121 27.06 -9.39 -12.79
CA GLN A 121 26.61 -10.63 -12.13
C GLN A 121 26.08 -10.42 -10.69
N ARG A 122 25.71 -9.18 -10.35
CA ARG A 122 25.09 -8.85 -9.05
C ARG A 122 23.58 -8.66 -9.22
N PRO A 123 22.76 -9.07 -8.23
CA PRO A 123 21.33 -8.78 -8.24
C PRO A 123 21.10 -7.28 -8.15
N GLY A 124 20.23 -6.76 -9.01
CA GLY A 124 19.92 -5.33 -9.04
C GLY A 124 18.61 -5.02 -9.76
N PRO A 125 18.09 -3.80 -9.60
CA PRO A 125 16.94 -3.36 -10.38
C PRO A 125 17.32 -3.30 -11.85
N VAL A 126 16.50 -3.91 -12.70
CA VAL A 126 16.68 -3.90 -14.15
C VAL A 126 16.42 -2.50 -14.68
N ALA A 127 17.46 -1.89 -15.25
CA ALA A 127 17.38 -0.56 -15.84
C ALA A 127 17.18 -0.60 -17.35
N THR A 128 17.76 -1.61 -18.00
CA THR A 128 17.57 -1.91 -19.42
C THR A 128 17.80 -3.40 -19.64
N ARG A 129 17.47 -3.91 -20.84
CA ARG A 129 17.82 -5.26 -21.28
C ARG A 129 18.62 -5.18 -22.57
N ASP A 130 19.70 -5.94 -22.65
CA ASP A 130 20.48 -6.14 -23.87
C ASP A 130 20.42 -7.62 -24.32
N GLN A 131 21.16 -7.98 -25.37
CA GLN A 131 21.18 -9.35 -25.88
C GLN A 131 21.71 -10.37 -24.86
N ALA A 132 22.54 -9.94 -23.91
CA ALA A 132 23.10 -10.80 -22.87
C ALA A 132 22.20 -10.89 -21.63
N GLY A 133 21.20 -10.01 -21.47
CA GLY A 133 20.17 -10.10 -20.45
C GLY A 133 19.85 -8.78 -19.74
N ALA A 134 19.40 -8.88 -18.49
CA ALA A 134 19.07 -7.72 -17.68
C ALA A 134 20.34 -6.94 -17.30
N VAL A 135 20.32 -5.61 -17.45
CA VAL A 135 21.43 -4.73 -17.04
C VAL A 135 20.96 -3.85 -15.88
N CYS A 136 21.71 -3.84 -14.78
CA CYS A 136 21.39 -3.02 -13.62
C CYS A 136 21.67 -1.53 -13.86
N GLU A 137 21.01 -0.67 -13.08
CA GLU A 137 21.15 0.80 -13.17
C GLU A 137 22.60 1.28 -13.08
N GLN A 138 23.43 0.65 -12.23
CA GLN A 138 24.84 1.01 -12.10
C GLN A 138 25.63 0.73 -13.39
N CYS A 139 25.50 -0.47 -13.94
CA CYS A 139 26.18 -0.84 -15.19
C CYS A 139 25.66 -0.05 -16.39
N ARG A 140 24.36 0.27 -16.40
CA ARG A 140 23.78 1.14 -17.44
C ARG A 140 24.37 2.55 -17.38
N ARG A 141 24.46 3.16 -16.19
CA ARG A 141 25.04 4.50 -16.03
C ARG A 141 26.54 4.56 -16.35
N ALA A 142 27.26 3.47 -16.11
CA ALA A 142 28.68 3.36 -16.43
C ALA A 142 28.93 3.11 -17.94
N ASP A 143 27.90 2.75 -18.70
CA ASP A 143 28.02 2.47 -20.13
C ASP A 143 27.98 3.75 -20.97
N THR A 144 29.17 4.30 -21.22
CA THR A 144 29.34 5.50 -22.04
C THR A 144 29.11 5.26 -23.52
N SER A 145 29.01 4.00 -23.98
CA SER A 145 28.76 3.70 -25.40
C SER A 145 27.40 4.18 -25.89
N THR A 146 26.47 4.39 -24.96
CA THR A 146 25.13 4.92 -25.24
C THR A 146 24.99 6.42 -25.00
N TRP A 147 26.05 7.11 -24.58
CA TRP A 147 26.01 8.54 -24.31
C TRP A 147 25.91 9.31 -25.62
N LEU A 148 25.05 10.31 -25.63
CA LEU A 148 24.82 11.20 -26.77
C LEU A 148 25.14 12.64 -26.34
N ASP A 149 25.55 13.46 -27.29
CA ASP A 149 25.73 14.88 -27.03
C ASP A 149 24.39 15.53 -26.68
N CYS A 150 24.35 16.23 -25.54
CA CYS A 150 23.18 17.02 -25.18
C CYS A 150 22.95 18.13 -26.22
N SER A 151 21.81 18.11 -26.90
CA SER A 151 21.45 19.08 -27.93
C SER A 151 21.40 20.54 -27.46
N GLN A 152 21.38 20.79 -26.14
CA GLN A 152 21.40 22.14 -25.57
C GLN A 152 22.76 22.62 -25.08
N CYS A 153 23.65 21.73 -24.64
CA CYS A 153 24.92 22.14 -23.99
C CYS A 153 26.17 21.37 -24.45
N GLY A 154 26.03 20.39 -25.35
CA GLY A 154 27.14 19.64 -25.95
C GLY A 154 27.91 18.73 -24.98
N ARG A 155 27.44 18.51 -23.75
CA ARG A 155 28.07 17.55 -22.83
C ARG A 155 27.52 16.14 -23.05
N LEU A 156 28.41 15.16 -23.05
CA LEU A 156 28.06 13.73 -23.08
C LEU A 156 27.39 13.32 -21.76
N ARG A 157 26.23 12.67 -21.87
CA ARG A 157 25.45 12.13 -20.75
C ARG A 157 24.68 10.86 -21.15
#